data_AF-A0A5S4YLY9-F1
#
_entry.id   AF-A0A5S4YLY9-F1
#
_cell.length_a   1.000
_cell.length_b   1.000
_cell.length_c   1.000
_cell.angle_alpha   90.00
_cell.angle_beta   90.00
_cell.angle_gamma   90.00
#
_symmetry.space_group_name_H-M   'P 1'
#
loop_
_entity.id
_entity.type
_entity.pdbx_description
1 polymer ?
#
loop_
_entity_poly.entity_id
_entity_poly.type
_entity_poly.pdbx_seq_one_letter_code
_entity_poly.pdbx_strand_id
1 'polypeptide(L)' 'MERHVREVKKVAEEMKRSGEIEAFSFGHDKKHHLIEFQVRGKWMSVPVSVSPRTPYSANYARQQIRRRIRAMS' A
#
# COMPACT_ATOMS: atom_id res chain seq x y z
N MET A 1 -11.44 -10.69 5.47
CA MET A 1 -11.17 -9.49 4.66
C MET A 1 -10.71 -8.31 5.53
N GLU A 2 -11.48 -7.91 6.55
CA GLU A 2 -11.14 -6.76 7.42
C GLU A 2 -9.76 -6.86 8.09
N ARG A 3 -9.36 -8.04 8.58
CA ARG A 3 -8.03 -8.24 9.21
C ARG A 3 -6.88 -7.89 8.26
N HIS A 4 -6.97 -8.28 7.00
CA HIS A 4 -5.91 -8.01 6.01
C HIS A 4 -5.88 -6.53 5.62
N VAL A 5 -7.04 -5.90 5.41
CA VAL A 5 -7.09 -4.45 5.17
C VAL A 5 -6.47 -3.68 6.33
N ARG A 6 -6.69 -4.11 7.57
CA ARG A 6 -6.10 -3.50 8.77
C ARG A 6 -4.58 -3.65 8.83
N GLU A 7 -4.04 -4.82 8.49
CA GLU A 7 -2.59 -5.05 8.44
C GLU A 7 -1.91 -4.22 7.34
N VAL A 8 -2.55 -4.15 6.17
CA VAL A 8 -2.06 -3.35 5.05
C VAL A 8 -2.12 -1.85 5.38
N LYS A 9 -3.18 -1.38 6.08
CA LYS A 9 -3.26 -0.01 6.62
C LYS A 9 -2.13 0.28 7.60
N LYS A 10 -1.85 -0.65 8.51
CA LYS A 10 -0.76 -0.52 9.48
C LYS A 10 0.59 -0.33 8.78
N VAL A 11 0.85 -1.08 7.71
CA VAL A 11 2.07 -0.91 6.90
C VAL A 11 2.15 0.47 6.27
N ALA A 12 1.07 0.96 5.66
CA ALA A 12 1.05 2.29 5.07
C ALA A 12 1.24 3.40 6.14
N GLU A 13 0.66 3.23 7.33
CA GLU A 13 0.92 4.11 8.47
C GLU A 13 2.37 4.07 8.93
N GLU A 14 2.99 2.90 9.03
CA GLU A 14 4.41 2.77 9.38
C GLU A 14 5.30 3.48 8.35
N MET A 15 4.99 3.34 7.06
CA MET A 15 5.73 4.02 5.98
C MET A 15 5.52 5.54 5.99
N LYS A 16 4.33 6.00 6.41
CA LYS A 16 4.08 7.43 6.63
C LYS A 16 4.89 7.95 7.82
N ARG A 17 4.91 7.20 8.92
CA ARG A 17 5.70 7.55 10.13
C ARG A 17 7.20 7.54 9.89
N SER A 18 7.70 6.66 9.03
CA SER A 18 9.12 6.63 8.65
C SER A 18 9.51 7.72 7.65
N GLY A 19 8.55 8.44 7.07
CA GLY A 19 8.79 9.45 6.04
C GLY A 19 9.06 8.86 4.65
N GLU A 20 8.86 7.54 4.45
CA GLU A 20 8.94 6.93 3.11
C GLU A 20 7.80 7.42 2.19
N ILE A 21 6.64 7.74 2.77
CA ILE A 21 5.48 8.33 2.08
C ILE A 21 4.90 9.49 2.89
N GLU A 22 4.25 10.45 2.22
CA GLU A 22 3.70 11.67 2.84
C GLU A 22 2.26 11.45 3.33
N ALA A 23 1.45 10.81 2.50
CA ALA A 23 0.04 10.51 2.77
C ALA A 23 -0.34 9.18 2.14
N PHE A 24 -1.43 8.58 2.60
CA PHE A 24 -2.02 7.41 1.95
C PHE A 24 -3.54 7.38 2.10
N SER A 25 -4.19 6.69 1.16
CA SER A 25 -5.61 6.37 1.14
C SER A 25 -5.79 4.92 0.69
N PHE A 26 -6.94 4.33 1.02
CA PHE A 26 -7.32 3.01 0.52
C PHE A 26 -8.46 3.16 -0.47
N GLY A 27 -8.19 2.74 -1.69
CA GLY A 27 -9.15 2.68 -2.77
C GLY A 27 -9.54 1.25 -3.11
N HIS A 28 -10.43 1.13 -4.10
CA HIS A 28 -10.85 -0.13 -4.68
C HIS A 28 -11.26 0.13 -6.14
N ASP A 29 -10.71 -0.66 -7.06
CA ASP A 29 -11.16 -0.74 -8.44
C ASP A 29 -12.07 -1.97 -8.64
N LYS A 30 -12.70 -2.12 -9.81
CA LYS A 30 -13.66 -3.20 -10.10
C LYS A 30 -13.16 -4.64 -9.79
N LYS A 31 -11.86 -4.87 -9.65
CA LYS A 31 -11.23 -6.19 -9.43
C LYS A 31 -10.25 -6.24 -8.24
N HIS A 32 -9.69 -5.11 -7.81
CA HIS A 32 -8.59 -5.07 -6.84
C HIS A 32 -8.78 -3.98 -5.79
N HIS A 33 -8.34 -4.26 -4.57
CA HIS A 33 -8.12 -3.21 -3.58
C HIS A 33 -6.83 -2.47 -3.92
N LEU A 34 -6.81 -1.16 -3.74
CA LEU A 34 -5.67 -0.32 -4.05
C LEU A 34 -5.20 0.40 -2.78
N ILE A 35 -3.88 0.54 -2.62
CA ILE A 35 -3.32 1.58 -1.75
C ILE A 35 -2.89 2.72 -2.65
N GLU A 36 -3.41 3.89 -2.34
CA GLU A 36 -2.97 5.15 -2.92
C GLU A 36 -2.04 5.82 -1.91
N PHE A 37 -0.90 6.33 -2.35
CA PHE A 37 0.09 6.96 -1.48
C PHE A 37 0.80 8.11 -2.20
N GLN A 38 1.22 9.10 -1.43
CA GLN A 38 1.89 10.30 -1.93
C GLN A 38 3.38 10.26 -1.61
N VAL A 39 4.21 10.58 -2.60
CA VAL A 39 5.68 10.67 -2.46
C VAL A 39 6.18 11.82 -3.31
N ARG A 40 6.94 12.75 -2.71
CA ARG A 40 7.45 13.96 -3.39
C ARG A 40 6.33 14.75 -4.06
N GLY A 41 5.19 14.90 -3.38
CA GLY A 41 4.02 15.59 -3.90
C GLY A 41 3.20 14.84 -4.98
N LYS A 42 3.65 13.67 -5.46
CA LYS A 42 2.94 12.88 -6.48
C LYS A 42 2.16 11.74 -5.86
N TRP A 43 0.89 11.62 -6.24
CA TRP A 43 0.06 10.46 -5.90
C TRP A 43 0.37 9.27 -6.79
N MET A 44 0.43 8.09 -6.19
CA MET A 44 0.63 6.81 -6.84
C MET A 44 -0.30 5.78 -6.25
N SER A 45 -0.56 4.71 -7.01
CA SER A 45 -1.34 3.57 -6.54
C SER A 45 -0.58 2.27 -6.75
N VAL A 46 -0.81 1.31 -5.86
CA VAL A 46 -0.42 -0.09 -6.05
C VAL A 46 -1.59 -1.02 -5.71
N PRO A 47 -1.80 -2.07 -6.50
CA PRO A 47 -2.79 -3.09 -6.18
C PRO A 47 -2.34 -3.91 -4.97
N VAL A 48 -3.30 -4.23 -4.12
CA VAL A 48 -3.12 -5.11 -2.97
C VAL A 48 -4.09 -6.27 -3.01
N SER A 49 -3.54 -7.48 -2.89
CA SER A 49 -4.36 -8.67 -2.69
C SER A 49 -4.79 -8.72 -1.22
N VAL A 50 -6.08 -8.53 -0.97
CA VAL A 50 -6.69 -8.72 0.36
C VAL A 50 -7.40 -10.08 0.48
N SER A 51 -7.15 -10.99 -0.49
CA SER A 51 -7.75 -12.31 -0.46
C SER A 51 -7.26 -13.10 0.76
N PRO A 52 -8.15 -13.80 1.50
CA PRO A 52 -7.79 -14.58 2.69
C PRO A 52 -6.82 -15.75 2.39
N ARG A 53 -6.63 -16.10 1.12
CA ARG A 53 -5.64 -17.10 0.68
C ARG A 53 -4.23 -16.54 0.48
N THR A 54 -4.02 -15.24 0.74
CA THR A 54 -2.71 -14.57 0.58
C THR A 54 -2.12 -14.22 1.96
N PRO A 55 -1.39 -15.14 2.62
CA PRO A 55 -0.86 -14.95 3.97
C PRO A 55 0.21 -13.85 4.11
N TYR A 56 0.60 -13.19 3.01
CA TYR A 56 1.67 -12.17 2.97
C TYR A 56 1.20 -10.81 2.44
N SER A 57 -0.10 -10.50 2.49
CA SER A 57 -0.68 -9.29 1.91
C SER A 57 0.00 -7.98 2.38
N ALA A 58 0.35 -7.86 3.66
CA ALA A 58 1.01 -6.68 4.23
C ALA A 58 2.48 -6.52 3.77
N ASN A 59 3.27 -7.60 3.82
CA ASN A 59 4.65 -7.59 3.34
C ASN A 59 4.71 -7.37 1.82
N TYR A 60 3.79 -7.98 1.08
CA TYR A 60 3.67 -7.77 -0.36
C TYR A 60 3.34 -6.31 -0.68
N ALA A 61 2.38 -5.70 0.02
CA ALA A 61 2.04 -4.29 -0.14
C ALA A 61 3.26 -3.39 0.12
N ARG A 62 4.00 -3.61 1.21
CA ARG A 62 5.24 -2.87 1.51
C ARG A 62 6.24 -2.97 0.35
N GLN A 63 6.44 -4.17 -0.19
CA GLN A 63 7.34 -4.38 -1.32
C GLN A 63 6.87 -3.67 -2.59
N GLN A 64 5.58 -3.69 -2.90
CA GLN A 64 5.03 -3.00 -4.07
C GLN A 64 5.19 -1.47 -3.96
N ILE A 65 4.88 -0.90 -2.79
CA ILE A 65 5.08 0.53 -2.53
C ILE A 65 6.56 0.90 -2.72
N ARG A 66 7.48 0.16 -2.08
CA ARG A 66 8.92 0.42 -2.21
C ARG A 66 9.45 0.24 -3.64
N ARG A 67 8.97 -0.77 -4.38
CA ARG A 67 9.30 -0.97 -5.79
C ARG A 67 8.87 0.24 -6.62
N ARG A 68 7.67 0.77 -6.36
CA ARG A 68 7.15 1.94 -7.06
C ARG A 68 7.95 3.20 -6.74
N ILE A 69 8.28 3.42 -5.46
CA ILE A 69 9.15 4.54 -5.03
C ILE A 69 10.53 4.45 -5.69
N ARG A 70 11.15 3.27 -5.70
CA ARG A 70 12.47 3.07 -6.34
C ARG A 70 12.42 3.32 -7.85
N ALA A 71 11.33 2.94 -8.51
CA ALA A 71 11.16 3.19 -9.95
C ALA A 71 10.97 4.69 -10.29
N MET A 72 10.81 5.57 -9.30
CA MET A 72 10.77 7.02 -9.49
C MET A 72 12.13 7.70 -9.35
N SER A 73 13.11 7.04 -8.73
CA SER A 73 14.49 7.53 -8.57
C SER A 73 15.31 7.16 -9.79
#